data_AF-A0A505HL16-F1
#
_entry.id   AF-A0A505HL16-F1
#
_cell.length_a   1.000
_cell.length_b   1.000
_cell.length_c   1.000
_cell.angle_alpha   90.00
_cell.angle_beta   90.00
_cell.angle_gamma   90.00
#
_symmetry.space_group_name_H-M   'P 1'
#
loop_
_entity.id
_entity.type
_entity.pdbx_description
1 polymer ?
#
loop_
_entity_poly.entity_id
_entity_poly.type
_entity_poly.pdbx_seq_one_letter_code
_entity_poly.pdbx_strand_id
1 'polypeptide(L)'
;MTSDLAQLLAELRADLAADEPASLAYGQIGDPADEGDVPAELPDGVREFLLVADGLRAGAFELASTGRLPGVQYFLDYAPDFSPIGQDKGGWLVVGTRSDEPIFLERATGAVWYFPPTGTEWFMGDAFEELAPDLDSFVHYYVLGPGYAELVTDDDGWYAFLDRQGLLDEAEAEDEDEDEAQP
;
A
#
# COMPACT_ATOMS: atom_id res chain seq x y z
N MET A 1 13.00 0.22 1.73
CA MET A 1 12.11 -0.58 2.58
C MET A 1 12.83 -0.82 3.89
N THR A 2 12.17 -0.57 5.00
CA THR A 2 12.73 -0.81 6.33
C THR A 2 12.89 -2.30 6.58
N SER A 3 13.90 -2.68 7.36
CA SER A 3 14.08 -4.09 7.75
C SER A 3 12.87 -4.62 8.52
N ASP A 4 12.23 -3.75 9.30
CA ASP A 4 11.09 -4.08 10.15
C ASP A 4 9.86 -4.41 9.29
N LEU A 5 9.55 -3.60 8.27
CA LEU A 5 8.45 -3.90 7.36
C LEU A 5 8.69 -5.18 6.55
N ALA A 6 9.93 -5.42 6.12
CA ALA A 6 10.27 -6.65 5.39
C ALA A 6 10.10 -7.91 6.25
N GLN A 7 10.48 -7.83 7.54
CA GLN A 7 10.26 -8.90 8.49
C GLN A 7 8.76 -9.13 8.73
N LEU A 8 8.00 -8.06 8.97
CA LEU A 8 6.56 -8.13 9.16
C LEU A 8 5.85 -8.80 7.97
N LEU A 9 6.17 -8.41 6.74
CA LEU A 9 5.60 -9.03 5.54
C LEU A 9 5.91 -10.53 5.45
N ALA A 10 7.10 -10.96 5.86
CA ALA A 10 7.47 -12.37 5.88
C ALA A 10 6.70 -13.16 6.96
N GLU A 11 6.50 -12.59 8.14
CA GLU A 11 5.72 -13.18 9.23
C GLU A 11 4.24 -13.32 8.84
N LEU A 12 3.64 -12.25 8.33
CA LEU A 12 2.25 -12.27 7.85
C LEU A 12 2.05 -13.25 6.69
N ARG A 13 3.02 -13.37 5.77
CA ARG A 13 2.98 -14.39 4.71
C ARG A 13 2.90 -15.80 5.29
N ALA A 14 3.72 -16.10 6.30
CA ALA A 14 3.72 -17.42 6.94
C ALA A 14 2.39 -17.73 7.64
N ASP A 15 1.81 -16.74 8.31
CA ASP A 15 0.51 -16.90 8.98
C ASP A 15 -0.64 -17.08 8.00
N LEU A 16 -0.66 -16.32 6.89
CA LEU A 16 -1.64 -16.50 5.82
C LEU A 16 -1.54 -17.90 5.19
N ALA A 17 -0.32 -18.41 4.98
CA ALA A 17 -0.09 -19.75 4.45
C ALA A 17 -0.56 -20.85 5.41
N ALA A 18 -0.46 -20.62 6.73
CA ALA A 18 -0.93 -21.56 7.75
C ALA A 18 -2.46 -21.65 7.81
N ASP A 19 -3.17 -20.60 7.40
CA ASP A 19 -4.65 -20.52 7.36
C ASP A 19 -5.22 -20.87 5.97
N GLU A 20 -4.40 -21.35 5.04
CA GLU A 20 -4.90 -21.77 3.72
C GLU A 20 -5.86 -22.98 3.81
N PRO A 21 -6.93 -23.00 2.99
CA PRO A 21 -7.23 -22.07 1.89
C PRO A 21 -8.10 -20.86 2.30
N ALA A 22 -8.43 -20.68 3.58
CA ALA A 22 -9.35 -19.62 4.01
C ALA A 22 -8.78 -18.22 3.77
N SER A 23 -7.48 -18.04 3.99
CA SER A 23 -6.74 -16.80 3.72
C SER A 23 -6.88 -16.30 2.30
N LEU A 24 -6.99 -17.19 1.31
CA LEU A 24 -7.19 -16.81 -0.10
C LEU A 24 -8.49 -16.03 -0.36
N ALA A 25 -9.44 -15.98 0.58
CA ALA A 25 -10.61 -15.12 0.45
C ALA A 25 -10.32 -13.64 0.79
N TYR A 26 -9.29 -13.37 1.61
CA TYR A 26 -9.09 -12.05 2.20
C TYR A 26 -7.64 -11.51 2.11
N GLY A 27 -6.64 -12.35 1.88
CA GLY A 27 -5.25 -11.92 1.88
C GLY A 27 -4.31 -12.89 1.17
N GLN A 28 -3.27 -12.34 0.55
CA GLN A 28 -2.14 -13.09 0.00
C GLN A 28 -0.94 -12.17 -0.15
N ILE A 29 0.22 -12.58 0.34
CA ILE A 29 1.49 -11.87 0.13
C ILE A 29 2.34 -12.74 -0.78
N GLY A 30 2.69 -12.23 -1.97
CA GLY A 30 3.52 -12.93 -2.94
C GLY A 30 4.90 -13.21 -2.38
N ASP A 31 5.55 -14.27 -2.86
CA ASP A 31 6.97 -14.54 -2.57
C ASP A 31 7.86 -13.39 -3.09
N PRO A 32 9.09 -13.21 -2.58
CA PRO A 32 10.05 -12.25 -3.11
C PRO A 32 10.27 -12.42 -4.63
N ALA A 33 10.31 -11.32 -5.37
CA ALA A 33 10.70 -11.36 -6.77
C ALA A 33 12.19 -11.68 -6.93
N ASP A 34 12.56 -12.36 -8.02
CA ASP A 34 13.95 -12.51 -8.42
C ASP A 34 14.53 -11.15 -8.85
N GLU A 35 15.76 -10.83 -8.42
CA GLU A 35 16.37 -9.51 -8.68
C GLU A 35 16.47 -9.16 -10.18
N GLY A 36 16.64 -10.18 -11.02
CA GLY A 36 16.71 -10.03 -12.48
C GLY A 36 15.36 -9.74 -13.14
N ASP A 37 14.25 -10.01 -12.45
CA ASP A 37 12.89 -9.81 -12.96
C ASP A 37 12.33 -8.43 -12.58
N VAL A 38 12.92 -7.76 -11.59
CA VAL A 38 12.51 -6.42 -11.15
C VAL A 38 13.20 -5.34 -12.01
N PRO A 39 12.45 -4.57 -12.82
CA PRO A 39 13.04 -3.57 -13.71
C PRO A 39 13.81 -2.49 -12.95
N ALA A 40 14.98 -2.12 -13.47
CA ALA A 40 15.90 -1.17 -12.83
C ALA A 40 15.41 0.29 -12.91
N GLU A 41 14.46 0.58 -13.79
CA GLU A 41 13.83 1.88 -13.98
C GLU A 41 12.63 2.14 -13.03
N LEU A 42 12.30 1.17 -12.18
CA LEU A 42 11.31 1.38 -11.13
C LEU A 42 11.88 2.28 -10.03
N PRO A 43 11.04 3.13 -9.41
CA PRO A 43 11.43 3.85 -8.20
C PRO A 43 11.93 2.91 -7.11
N ASP A 44 12.94 3.33 -6.36
CA ASP A 44 13.64 2.48 -5.39
C ASP A 44 12.68 1.79 -4.42
N GLY A 45 11.73 2.53 -3.84
CA GLY A 45 10.74 1.96 -2.91
C GLY A 45 9.88 0.84 -3.52
N VAL A 46 9.51 0.95 -4.80
CA VAL A 46 8.75 -0.09 -5.52
C VAL A 46 9.63 -1.31 -5.76
N ARG A 47 10.87 -1.10 -6.19
CA ARG A 47 11.82 -2.19 -6.41
C ARG A 47 12.11 -2.93 -5.10
N GLU A 48 12.36 -2.22 -4.02
CA GLU A 48 12.57 -2.79 -2.69
C GLU A 48 11.36 -3.57 -2.20
N PHE A 49 10.14 -3.05 -2.40
CA PHE A 49 8.91 -3.77 -2.08
C PHE A 49 8.80 -5.10 -2.85
N LEU A 50 8.98 -5.08 -4.18
CA LEU A 50 8.86 -6.29 -5.02
C LEU A 50 9.90 -7.36 -4.67
N LEU A 51 11.10 -6.95 -4.26
CA LEU A 51 12.15 -7.86 -3.77
C LEU A 51 11.84 -8.47 -2.41
N VAL A 52 10.83 -7.97 -1.71
CA VAL A 52 10.36 -8.51 -0.42
C VAL A 52 9.05 -9.29 -0.61
N ALA A 53 8.12 -8.75 -1.40
CA ALA A 53 6.81 -9.32 -1.72
C ALA A 53 6.41 -8.98 -3.16
N ASP A 54 6.46 -9.97 -4.06
CA ASP A 54 6.08 -9.80 -5.46
C ASP A 54 4.55 -9.75 -5.63
N GLY A 55 3.99 -8.61 -5.28
CA GLY A 55 2.55 -8.38 -5.21
C GLY A 55 1.94 -8.77 -3.87
N LEU A 56 0.85 -8.09 -3.55
CA LEU A 56 0.16 -8.23 -2.28
C LEU A 56 -1.32 -7.97 -2.48
N ARG A 57 -2.17 -8.87 -1.98
CA ARG A 57 -3.61 -8.67 -1.86
C ARG A 57 -3.95 -8.65 -0.37
N ALA A 58 -4.59 -7.58 0.06
CA ALA A 58 -4.91 -7.28 1.45
C ALA A 58 -6.29 -6.64 1.50
N GLY A 59 -7.33 -7.48 1.57
CA GLY A 59 -8.72 -7.05 1.50
C GLY A 59 -9.00 -6.24 0.25
N ALA A 60 -9.30 -4.95 0.43
CA ALA A 60 -9.55 -3.99 -0.65
C ALA A 60 -8.30 -3.58 -1.44
N PHE A 61 -7.09 -3.76 -0.89
CA PHE A 61 -5.85 -3.39 -1.58
C PHE A 61 -5.29 -4.54 -2.42
N GLU A 62 -4.81 -4.19 -3.61
CA GLU A 62 -4.04 -5.08 -4.47
C GLU A 62 -2.82 -4.34 -5.04
N LEU A 63 -1.64 -4.60 -4.49
CA LEU A 63 -0.37 -4.12 -5.03
C LEU A 63 0.13 -5.05 -6.12
N ALA A 64 0.50 -4.46 -7.25
CA ALA A 64 0.84 -5.20 -8.45
C ALA A 64 2.21 -5.90 -8.28
N SER A 65 2.25 -7.18 -8.64
CA SER A 65 3.50 -7.92 -8.83
C SER A 65 4.25 -7.41 -10.07
N THR A 66 5.53 -7.76 -10.19
CA THR A 66 6.39 -7.55 -11.36
C THR A 66 5.69 -7.89 -12.67
N GLY A 67 5.04 -9.06 -12.74
CA GLY A 67 4.31 -9.51 -13.92
C GLY A 67 3.01 -8.75 -14.22
N ARG A 68 2.39 -8.15 -13.21
CA ARG A 68 1.12 -7.41 -13.35
C ARG A 68 1.33 -5.91 -13.50
N LEU A 69 2.43 -5.36 -13.00
CA LEU A 69 2.71 -3.93 -12.96
C LEU A 69 2.58 -3.25 -14.33
N PRO A 70 3.08 -3.81 -15.45
CA PRO A 70 2.85 -3.22 -16.77
C PRO A 70 1.37 -3.17 -17.17
N GLY A 71 0.60 -4.17 -16.73
CA GLY A 71 -0.81 -4.34 -17.07
C GLY A 71 -1.76 -3.38 -16.35
N VAL A 72 -1.33 -2.71 -15.28
CA VAL A 72 -2.15 -1.73 -14.54
C VAL A 72 -1.85 -0.28 -14.92
N GLN A 73 -0.83 -0.01 -15.75
CA GLN A 73 -0.46 1.37 -16.10
C GLN A 73 -1.51 2.09 -16.96
N TYR A 74 -2.49 1.38 -17.53
CA TYR A 74 -3.56 1.99 -18.34
C TYR A 74 -4.39 3.03 -17.56
N PHE A 75 -4.42 2.95 -16.22
CA PHE A 75 -5.12 3.94 -15.38
C PHE A 75 -4.60 5.36 -15.61
N LEU A 76 -3.32 5.55 -15.94
CA LEU A 76 -2.73 6.86 -16.28
C LEU A 76 -3.43 7.52 -17.48
N ASP A 77 -4.06 6.75 -18.36
CA ASP A 77 -4.79 7.27 -19.52
C ASP A 77 -6.16 7.86 -19.19
N TYR A 78 -6.69 7.55 -18.00
CA TYR A 78 -8.00 8.01 -17.53
C TYR A 78 -7.91 9.05 -16.42
N ALA A 79 -6.70 9.48 -16.05
CA ALA A 79 -6.50 10.49 -15.03
C ALA A 79 -7.19 11.81 -15.41
N PRO A 80 -7.98 12.43 -14.49
CA PRO A 80 -8.63 13.71 -14.74
C PRO A 80 -7.66 14.84 -15.11
N ASP A 81 -8.11 15.76 -15.96
CA ASP A 81 -7.30 16.88 -16.47
C ASP A 81 -6.74 17.82 -15.39
N PHE A 82 -7.39 17.90 -14.22
CA PHE A 82 -6.91 18.72 -13.11
C PHE A 82 -5.71 18.09 -12.38
N SER A 83 -5.53 16.77 -12.51
CA SER A 83 -4.41 16.06 -11.91
C SER A 83 -3.11 16.36 -12.67
N PRO A 84 -1.95 16.38 -12.01
CA PRO A 84 -0.66 16.56 -12.66
C PRO A 84 -0.30 15.41 -13.63
N ILE A 85 -0.96 14.26 -13.52
CA ILE A 85 -0.71 13.07 -14.35
C ILE A 85 -0.91 13.37 -15.84
N GLY A 86 -1.94 14.16 -16.20
CA GLY A 86 -2.21 14.52 -17.60
C GLY A 86 -1.09 15.36 -18.23
N GLN A 87 -0.33 16.11 -17.42
CA GLN A 87 0.75 16.98 -17.87
C GLN A 87 2.07 16.22 -18.05
N ASP A 88 2.33 15.24 -17.20
CA ASP A 88 3.55 14.41 -17.25
C ASP A 88 3.26 12.96 -16.83
N LYS A 89 2.65 12.17 -17.72
CA LYS A 89 2.40 10.74 -17.46
C LYS A 89 3.67 9.95 -17.11
N GLY A 90 4.82 10.36 -17.66
CA GLY A 90 6.11 9.69 -17.42
C GLY A 90 6.64 9.90 -16.00
N GLY A 91 6.16 10.91 -15.29
CA GLY A 91 6.46 11.19 -13.89
C GLY A 91 5.68 10.32 -12.89
N TRP A 92 4.72 9.51 -13.35
CA TRP A 92 3.84 8.72 -12.50
C TRP A 92 3.95 7.22 -12.77
N LEU A 93 3.50 6.44 -11.80
CA LEU A 93 3.39 4.98 -11.86
C LEU A 93 2.12 4.57 -11.12
N VAL A 94 1.37 3.60 -11.62
CA VAL A 94 0.33 2.92 -10.83
C VAL A 94 0.94 1.71 -10.14
N VAL A 95 0.91 1.68 -8.81
CA VAL A 95 1.52 0.61 -8.00
C VAL A 95 0.54 -0.48 -7.61
N GLY A 96 -0.76 -0.21 -7.75
CA GLY A 96 -1.81 -1.14 -7.37
C GLY A 96 -3.17 -0.47 -7.40
N THR A 97 -4.13 -1.10 -6.73
CA THR A 97 -5.48 -0.58 -6.57
C THR A 97 -5.96 -0.69 -5.13
N ARG A 98 -6.96 0.13 -4.81
CA ARG A 98 -7.84 0.01 -3.65
C ARG A 98 -9.28 -0.06 -4.17
N SER A 99 -9.97 -1.17 -3.96
CA SER A 99 -11.35 -1.38 -4.45
C SER A 99 -11.48 -1.06 -5.95
N ASP A 100 -10.53 -1.55 -6.76
CA ASP A 100 -10.38 -1.30 -8.19
C ASP A 100 -10.01 0.14 -8.61
N GLU A 101 -9.84 1.06 -7.66
CA GLU A 101 -9.36 2.42 -7.91
C GLU A 101 -7.84 2.48 -7.86
N PRO A 102 -7.16 3.18 -8.78
CA PRO A 102 -5.70 3.19 -8.86
C PRO A 102 -5.05 3.92 -7.69
N ILE A 103 -3.98 3.32 -7.17
CA ILE A 103 -3.01 3.96 -6.28
C ILE A 103 -1.79 4.35 -7.12
N PHE A 104 -1.45 5.63 -7.06
CA PHE A 104 -0.38 6.23 -7.86
C PHE A 104 0.87 6.43 -7.00
N LEU A 105 2.01 6.47 -7.66
CA LEU A 105 3.28 6.86 -7.09
C LEU A 105 3.95 7.89 -8.00
N GLU A 106 4.38 8.99 -7.41
CA GLU A 106 5.18 10.01 -8.09
C GLU A 106 6.63 9.53 -8.15
N ARG A 107 7.17 9.35 -9.35
CA ARG A 107 8.51 8.78 -9.55
C ARG A 107 9.64 9.66 -9.02
N ALA A 108 9.42 10.98 -8.97
CA ALA A 108 10.44 11.93 -8.55
C ALA A 108 10.70 11.90 -7.04
N THR A 109 9.65 11.66 -6.25
CA THR A 109 9.67 11.75 -4.78
C THR A 109 9.51 10.38 -4.12
N GLY A 110 8.83 9.44 -4.78
CA GLY A 110 8.39 8.18 -4.19
C GLY A 110 7.04 8.29 -3.47
N ALA A 111 6.46 9.48 -3.38
CA ALA A 111 5.22 9.73 -2.67
C ALA A 111 4.05 8.96 -3.31
N VAL A 112 3.17 8.45 -2.47
CA VAL A 112 1.97 7.71 -2.86
C VAL A 112 0.79 8.66 -2.89
N TRP A 113 0.02 8.62 -3.97
CA TRP A 113 -1.11 9.50 -4.24
C TRP A 113 -2.33 8.70 -4.62
N TYR A 114 -3.50 9.27 -4.36
CA TYR A 114 -4.78 8.63 -4.67
C TYR A 114 -5.89 9.65 -4.92
N PHE A 115 -7.03 9.15 -5.38
CA PHE A 115 -8.28 9.89 -5.38
C PHE A 115 -9.07 9.50 -4.12
N PRO A 116 -9.36 10.45 -3.21
CA PRO A 116 -10.14 10.16 -2.01
C PRO A 116 -11.51 9.53 -2.32
N PRO A 117 -11.99 8.59 -1.50
CA PRO A 117 -13.29 7.96 -1.71
C PRO A 117 -14.41 8.99 -1.45
N THR A 118 -15.04 9.48 -2.51
CA THR A 118 -16.20 10.39 -2.42
C THR A 118 -17.53 9.70 -2.74
N GLY A 119 -17.49 8.40 -3.09
CA GLY A 119 -18.64 7.63 -3.55
C GLY A 119 -18.94 7.78 -5.05
N THR A 120 -18.10 8.50 -5.79
CA THR A 120 -18.08 8.54 -7.26
C THR A 120 -16.87 7.81 -7.80
N GLU A 121 -16.94 7.35 -9.04
CA GLU A 121 -15.79 6.82 -9.78
C GLU A 121 -14.59 7.78 -9.69
N TRP A 122 -13.39 7.26 -9.41
CA TRP A 122 -12.16 8.04 -9.19
C TRP A 122 -11.86 9.04 -10.32
N PHE A 123 -12.11 8.68 -11.58
CA PHE A 123 -11.87 9.57 -12.74
C PHE A 123 -12.90 10.70 -12.87
N MET A 124 -13.93 10.72 -12.02
CA MET A 124 -14.87 11.82 -11.85
C MET A 124 -14.62 12.62 -10.57
N GLY A 125 -13.63 12.23 -9.76
CA GLY A 125 -13.26 12.93 -8.54
C GLY A 125 -12.81 14.36 -8.81
N ASP A 126 -12.75 15.17 -7.78
CA ASP A 126 -12.33 16.58 -7.81
C ASP A 126 -11.09 16.85 -6.94
N ALA A 127 -10.59 15.82 -6.26
CA ALA A 127 -9.40 15.85 -5.42
C ALA A 127 -8.42 14.76 -5.84
N PHE A 128 -7.13 15.09 -5.78
CA PHE A 128 -6.01 14.18 -5.98
C PHE A 128 -4.98 14.54 -4.93
N GLU A 129 -4.75 13.64 -3.99
CA GLU A 129 -4.09 13.94 -2.72
C GLU A 129 -2.92 13.00 -2.46
N GLU A 130 -1.89 13.54 -1.81
CA GLU A 130 -0.80 12.74 -1.27
C GLU A 130 -1.36 11.93 -0.09
N LEU A 131 -1.17 10.62 -0.17
CA LEU A 131 -1.61 9.67 0.85
C LEU A 131 -0.48 9.31 1.80
N ALA A 132 0.74 9.15 1.28
CA ALA A 132 1.91 8.83 2.09
C ALA A 132 3.18 9.38 1.43
N PRO A 133 4.22 9.70 2.23
CA PRO A 133 5.47 10.25 1.70
C PRO A 133 6.27 9.24 0.86
N ASP A 134 6.04 7.94 1.06
CA ASP A 134 6.69 6.85 0.34
C ASP A 134 5.88 5.55 0.42
N LEU A 135 6.28 4.54 -0.37
CA LEU A 135 5.60 3.25 -0.42
C LEU A 135 5.71 2.44 0.88
N ASP A 136 6.80 2.59 1.64
CA ASP A 136 7.01 1.88 2.91
C ASP A 136 5.98 2.36 3.95
N SER A 137 5.89 3.68 4.10
CA SER A 137 4.92 4.36 4.96
C SER A 137 3.49 4.02 4.57
N PHE A 138 3.19 3.99 3.26
CA PHE A 138 1.87 3.58 2.75
C PHE A 138 1.52 2.14 3.14
N VAL A 139 2.41 1.18 2.87
CA VAL A 139 2.16 -0.24 3.17
C VAL A 139 2.02 -0.43 4.68
N HIS A 140 2.94 0.13 5.46
CA HIS A 140 2.94 -0.01 6.91
C HIS A 140 1.65 0.55 7.55
N TYR A 141 1.25 1.77 7.21
CA TYR A 141 0.13 2.44 7.89
C TYR A 141 -1.24 2.12 7.25
N TYR A 142 -1.36 2.20 5.93
CA TYR A 142 -2.66 2.10 5.24
C TYR A 142 -3.02 0.69 4.77
N VAL A 143 -2.05 -0.21 4.61
CA VAL A 143 -2.31 -1.59 4.16
C VAL A 143 -2.27 -2.58 5.33
N LEU A 144 -1.31 -2.41 6.24
CA LEU A 144 -1.08 -3.32 7.38
C LEU A 144 -1.52 -2.75 8.73
N GLY A 145 -1.77 -1.44 8.80
CA GLY A 145 -1.92 -0.71 10.06
C GLY A 145 -3.30 -0.08 10.27
N PRO A 146 -3.44 0.77 11.31
CA PRO A 146 -4.72 1.39 11.69
C PRO A 146 -5.32 2.28 10.59
N GLY A 147 -4.48 2.84 9.71
CA GLY A 147 -4.92 3.64 8.57
C GLY A 147 -5.80 2.88 7.57
N TYR A 148 -5.82 1.55 7.60
CA TYR A 148 -6.67 0.73 6.72
C TYR A 148 -8.15 1.15 6.81
N ALA A 149 -8.67 1.36 8.02
CA ALA A 149 -10.07 1.74 8.25
C ALA A 149 -10.42 3.16 7.80
N GLU A 150 -9.41 4.03 7.58
CA GLU A 150 -9.63 5.36 7.01
C GLU A 150 -10.00 5.29 5.52
N LEU A 151 -9.53 4.25 4.83
CA LEU A 151 -9.65 4.11 3.38
C LEU A 151 -10.64 3.03 2.94
N VAL A 152 -10.96 2.10 3.84
CA VAL A 152 -11.83 0.95 3.59
C VAL A 152 -12.94 0.96 4.63
N THR A 153 -14.18 1.17 4.17
CA THR A 153 -15.35 1.31 5.05
C THR A 153 -16.05 -0.01 5.36
N ASP A 154 -15.73 -1.06 4.62
CA ASP A 154 -16.34 -2.37 4.78
C ASP A 154 -15.54 -3.22 5.76
N ASP A 155 -16.23 -3.85 6.72
CA ASP A 155 -15.64 -4.88 7.57
C ASP A 155 -15.31 -6.09 6.69
N ASP A 156 -14.02 -6.37 6.51
CA ASP A 156 -13.52 -7.43 5.66
C ASP A 156 -12.60 -8.40 6.39
N GLY A 157 -12.33 -9.54 5.76
CA GLY A 157 -11.49 -10.58 6.37
C GLY A 157 -10.04 -10.14 6.59
N TRP A 158 -9.57 -9.10 5.90
CA TRP A 158 -8.22 -8.57 6.07
C TRP A 158 -8.15 -7.71 7.32
N TYR A 159 -9.10 -6.80 7.53
CA TYR A 159 -9.20 -6.02 8.77
C TYR A 159 -9.27 -6.94 10.00
N ALA A 160 -10.12 -7.97 9.97
CA ALA A 160 -10.19 -8.96 11.05
C ALA A 160 -8.91 -9.81 11.20
N PHE A 161 -8.10 -9.93 10.14
CA PHE A 161 -6.78 -10.55 10.23
C PHE A 161 -5.78 -9.61 10.91
N LEU A 162 -5.71 -8.33 10.51
CA LEU A 162 -4.85 -7.33 11.13
C LEU A 162 -5.14 -7.15 12.63
N ASP A 163 -6.43 -7.13 13.01
CA ASP A 163 -6.86 -7.06 14.42
C ASP A 163 -6.30 -8.23 15.24
N ARG A 164 -6.41 -9.46 14.72
CA ARG A 164 -5.86 -10.66 15.38
C ARG A 164 -4.33 -10.64 15.49
N GLN A 165 -3.66 -9.92 14.60
CA GLN A 165 -2.21 -9.72 14.63
C GLN A 165 -1.80 -8.58 15.56
N GLY A 166 -2.75 -7.82 16.11
CA GLY A 166 -2.48 -6.66 16.96
C GLY A 166 -1.89 -5.47 16.20
N LEU A 167 -2.15 -5.38 14.89
CA LEU A 167 -1.58 -4.33 14.02
C LEU A 167 -2.47 -3.08 13.90
N LEU A 168 -3.66 -3.10 14.48
CA LEU A 168 -4.62 -2.01 14.43
C LEU A 168 -4.59 -1.11 15.67
N ASP A 169 -3.83 -1.49 16.68
CA ASP A 169 -3.63 -0.63 17.83
C ASP A 169 -2.74 0.55 17.40
N GLU A 170 -3.23 1.77 17.53
CA GLU A 170 -2.38 2.96 17.42
C GLU A 170 -1.25 2.75 18.43
N ALA A 171 0.00 2.67 17.95
CA ALA A 171 1.17 2.55 18.82
C ALA A 171 0.98 3.56 19.94
N GLU A 172 0.78 3.05 21.17
CA GLU A 172 0.66 3.91 22.35
C GLU A 172 1.82 4.89 22.22
N ALA A 173 1.50 6.17 21.99
CA ALA A 173 2.51 7.19 22.04
C ALA A 173 3.18 6.96 23.39
N GLU A 174 4.47 6.64 23.39
CA GLU A 174 5.24 6.63 24.62
C GLU A 174 5.14 8.06 25.15
N ASP A 175 4.09 8.30 25.94
CA ASP A 175 3.99 9.40 26.87
C ASP A 175 5.15 9.13 27.84
N GLU A 176 6.35 9.56 27.47
CA GLU A 176 7.35 9.96 28.44
C GLU A 176 6.74 11.12 29.21
N ASP A 177 5.93 10.77 30.21
CA ASP A 177 5.68 11.57 31.38
C ASP A 177 7.06 11.93 31.96
N GLU A 178 7.62 13.05 31.51
CA GLU A 178 8.65 13.80 32.25
C GLU A 178 7.99 14.36 33.53
N ASP A 179 7.59 13.45 34.42
CA ASP A 179 7.23 13.74 35.79
C ASP A 179 8.40 13.33 36.69
N GLU A 180 9.46 14.14 36.67
CA GLU A 180 10.26 14.33 37.88
C GLU A 180 10.51 15.82 38.11
N ALA A 181 9.42 16.47 38.54
CA ALA A 181 9.55 17.59 39.44
C ALA A 181 10.29 17.14 40.72
N GLN A 182 11.30 17.93 41.10
CA GLN A 182 11.65 18.40 42.46
C GLN A 182 13.15 18.22 42.80
N PRO A 183 13.71 19.00 43.76
CA PRO A 183 13.31 20.28 44.35
C PRO A 183 14.34 21.42 44.20
#